data_AF-A0A7W0TI26-F1
#
_entry.id   AF-A0A7W0TI26-F1
#
_cell.length_a   1.000
_cell.length_b   1.000
_cell.length_c   1.000
_cell.angle_alpha   90.00
_cell.angle_beta   90.00
_cell.angle_gamma   90.00
#
_symmetry.space_group_name_H-M   'P 1'
#
loop_
_entity.id
_entity.type
_entity.pdbx_description
1 polymer ?
#
loop_
_entity_poly.entity_id
_entity_poly.type
_entity_poly.pdbx_seq_one_letter_code
_entity_poly.pdbx_strand_id
1 'polypeptide(L)'
;MAVREVAFELECFEWADERLEVAGRWKGLAGRRLARPVLSIDTGTGRRKRLVALPDGHLGTAETWRAAFDWPGDPAEIIAAELEVGGSVAVDLPLPDRRRRRRKRTAPEPGDEALRNESVALRAQVERLRAELAGRERESMQLRAQLDDQPGEAPGADAEAGAPTVEIERLASEHLQLTTELERLAGERDQTRAELAAEIERLQGESEAAGVELERLRAADARSQEQLDDLRGAIAEAAAEAETSRDRQRAELAALQAELDAERKQIARLNVELAERPALPPPATESARRAA
;
A
#
# COMPACT_ATOMS: atom_id res chain seq x y z
N MET A 1 -5.81 -4.65 12.51
CA MET A 1 -5.16 -5.94 12.84
C MET A 1 -5.97 -6.60 13.93
N ALA A 2 -6.45 -7.83 13.73
CA ALA A 2 -7.20 -8.56 14.75
C ALA A 2 -6.27 -8.90 15.92
N VAL A 3 -6.56 -8.40 17.11
CA VAL A 3 -5.88 -8.81 18.34
C VAL A 3 -6.35 -10.24 18.62
N ARG A 4 -5.49 -11.24 18.37
CA ARG A 4 -5.76 -12.61 18.79
C ARG A 4 -5.58 -12.67 20.29
N GLU A 5 -6.65 -12.97 21.02
CA GLU A 5 -6.59 -13.22 22.45
C GLU A 5 -5.67 -14.41 22.73
N VAL A 6 -4.76 -14.23 23.69
CA VAL A 6 -3.82 -15.26 24.14
C VAL A 6 -4.35 -15.85 25.43
N ALA A 7 -4.46 -17.17 25.50
CA ALA A 7 -4.93 -17.88 26.70
C ALA A 7 -3.96 -19.01 27.10
N PHE A 8 -3.87 -19.29 28.40
CA PHE A 8 -3.10 -20.38 28.96
C PHE A 8 -4.00 -21.34 29.72
N GLU A 9 -3.94 -22.61 29.36
CA GLU A 9 -4.65 -23.69 30.06
C GLU A 9 -3.66 -24.40 30.97
N LEU A 10 -3.83 -24.23 32.28
CA LEU A 10 -2.98 -24.88 33.28
C LEU A 10 -3.34 -26.36 33.41
N GLU A 11 -2.34 -27.23 33.25
CA GLU A 11 -2.45 -28.67 33.49
C GLU A 11 -1.90 -29.07 34.85
N CYS A 12 -0.77 -28.49 35.24
CA CYS A 12 -0.11 -28.80 36.50
C CYS A 12 0.54 -27.56 37.09
N PHE A 13 0.30 -27.34 38.38
CA PHE A 13 1.16 -26.50 39.20
C PHE A 13 1.41 -27.26 40.49
N GLU A 14 2.61 -27.81 40.63
CA GLU A 14 2.93 -28.69 41.76
C GLU A 14 4.31 -28.41 42.33
N TRP A 15 4.46 -28.78 43.60
CA TRP A 15 5.74 -28.83 44.26
C TRP A 15 6.33 -30.24 44.14
N ALA A 16 7.34 -30.40 43.29
CA ALA A 16 8.03 -31.66 43.08
C ALA A 16 9.54 -31.41 43.15
N ASP A 17 10.28 -32.33 43.79
CA ASP A 17 11.76 -32.33 43.78
C ASP A 17 12.41 -30.97 44.14
N GLU A 18 11.90 -30.31 45.19
CA GLU A 18 12.39 -29.02 45.72
C GLU A 18 12.24 -27.82 44.75
N ARG A 19 11.42 -27.95 43.72
CA ARG A 19 11.15 -26.90 42.73
C ARG A 19 9.66 -26.78 42.45
N LEU A 20 9.27 -25.61 41.93
CA LEU A 20 7.93 -25.39 41.42
C LEU A 20 7.89 -25.76 39.95
N GLU A 21 6.96 -26.64 39.60
CA GLU A 21 6.75 -27.05 38.23
C GLU A 21 5.39 -26.55 37.75
N VAL A 22 5.39 -25.85 36.61
CA VAL A 22 4.19 -25.36 35.92
C VAL A 22 4.13 -26.05 34.57
N ALA A 23 3.01 -26.68 34.24
CA ALA A 23 2.74 -27.27 32.93
C ALA A 23 1.37 -26.83 32.42
N GLY A 24 1.25 -26.64 31.11
CA GLY A 24 0.01 -26.22 30.48
C GLY A 24 0.13 -26.08 28.97
N ARG A 25 -0.88 -25.45 28.37
CA ARG A 25 -0.94 -25.24 26.91
C ARG A 25 -1.22 -23.77 26.59
N TRP A 26 -0.58 -23.27 25.55
CA TRP A 26 -0.81 -21.91 25.05
C TRP A 26 -1.74 -21.92 23.85
N LYS A 27 -2.84 -21.17 23.92
CA LYS A 27 -3.72 -20.88 22.79
C LYS A 27 -3.41 -19.49 22.23
N GLY A 28 -3.30 -19.37 20.91
CA GLY A 28 -3.03 -18.10 20.22
C GLY A 28 -1.55 -17.70 20.08
N LEU A 29 -0.61 -18.48 20.63
CA LEU A 29 0.84 -18.22 20.56
C LEU A 29 1.64 -19.08 19.56
N ALA A 30 0.95 -19.86 18.71
CA ALA A 30 1.60 -20.70 17.71
C ALA A 30 2.50 -19.87 16.76
N GLY A 31 3.75 -20.29 16.60
CA GLY A 31 4.73 -19.66 15.70
C GLY A 31 5.54 -18.50 16.28
N ARG A 32 5.31 -18.10 17.53
CA ARG A 32 6.14 -17.08 18.22
C ARG A 32 7.18 -17.74 19.11
N ARG A 33 8.42 -17.24 19.06
CA ARG A 33 9.47 -17.63 20.01
C ARG A 33 9.11 -17.05 21.38
N LEU A 34 8.71 -17.91 22.31
CA LEU A 34 8.46 -17.50 23.69
C LEU A 34 9.79 -17.13 24.35
N ALA A 35 9.85 -15.94 24.96
CA ALA A 35 11.00 -15.56 25.77
C ALA A 35 11.07 -16.41 27.05
N ARG A 36 12.17 -16.29 27.79
CA ARG A 36 12.36 -17.03 29.05
C ARG A 36 11.24 -16.71 30.04
N PRO A 37 10.51 -17.72 30.54
CA PRO A 37 9.38 -17.49 31.44
C PRO A 37 9.84 -17.09 32.84
N VAL A 38 9.03 -16.27 33.49
CA VAL A 38 9.31 -15.71 34.80
C VAL A 38 8.09 -15.87 35.71
N LEU A 39 8.27 -16.49 36.87
CA LEU A 39 7.22 -16.70 37.85
C LEU A 39 7.35 -15.66 38.98
N SER A 40 6.34 -14.83 39.16
CA SER A 40 6.20 -13.95 40.31
C SER A 40 5.41 -14.64 41.40
N ILE A 41 5.93 -14.69 42.62
CA ILE A 41 5.27 -15.32 43.77
C ILE A 41 5.08 -14.28 44.85
N ASP A 42 3.84 -14.12 45.29
CA ASP A 42 3.50 -13.33 46.46
C ASP A 42 3.50 -14.22 47.70
N THR A 43 4.30 -13.82 48.67
CA THR A 43 4.40 -14.54 49.95
C THR A 43 3.52 -13.92 51.02
N GLY A 44 3.13 -14.71 52.02
CA GLY A 44 2.39 -14.22 53.20
C GLY A 44 3.08 -13.14 54.03
N THR A 45 4.36 -12.87 53.75
CA THR A 45 5.11 -11.75 54.33
C THR A 45 4.91 -10.43 53.58
N GLY A 46 4.08 -10.41 52.52
CA GLY A 46 3.85 -9.26 51.65
C GLY A 46 5.00 -8.96 50.68
N ARG A 47 6.00 -9.84 50.59
CA ARG A 47 7.12 -9.73 49.65
C ARG A 47 6.82 -10.51 48.39
N ARG A 48 6.94 -9.85 47.23
CA ARG A 48 6.90 -10.46 45.90
C ARG A 48 8.29 -10.92 45.48
N LYS A 49 8.45 -12.21 45.17
CA LYS A 49 9.71 -12.80 44.68
C LYS A 49 9.55 -13.16 43.21
N ARG A 50 10.55 -12.83 42.39
CA ARG A 50 10.57 -13.09 40.95
C ARG A 50 11.57 -14.21 40.65
N LEU A 51 11.09 -15.33 40.13
CA LEU A 51 11.87 -16.52 39.82
C LEU A 51 11.97 -16.68 38.30
N VAL A 52 13.18 -16.86 37.80
CA VAL A 52 13.39 -17.11 36.37
C VAL A 52 13.46 -18.61 36.14
N ALA A 53 12.81 -19.11 35.08
CA ALA A 53 12.82 -20.54 34.79
C ALA A 53 14.24 -21.09 34.59
N LEU A 54 14.45 -22.31 35.08
CA LEU A 54 15.72 -23.02 34.98
C LEU A 54 16.08 -23.31 33.50
N PRO A 55 17.38 -23.36 33.14
CA PRO A 55 17.84 -23.54 31.75
C PRO A 55 17.25 -24.77 31.05
N ASP A 56 17.12 -25.89 31.77
CA ASP A 56 16.55 -27.15 31.25
C ASP A 56 15.03 -27.27 31.51
N GLY A 57 14.44 -26.25 32.14
CA GLY A 57 13.09 -26.32 32.67
C GLY A 57 11.99 -26.01 31.66
N HIS A 58 12.32 -25.36 30.53
CA HIS A 58 11.34 -24.97 29.51
C HIS A 58 11.35 -25.95 28.33
N LEU A 59 10.47 -26.96 28.37
CA LEU A 59 10.38 -27.97 27.32
C LEU A 59 9.01 -27.93 26.67
N GLY A 60 9.01 -27.66 25.35
CA GLY A 60 7.92 -28.03 24.47
C GLY A 60 7.42 -26.94 23.50
N THR A 61 6.53 -27.35 22.60
CA THR A 61 5.87 -26.49 21.61
C THR A 61 4.72 -25.73 22.29
N ALA A 62 4.05 -24.81 21.57
CA ALA A 62 2.89 -24.09 22.12
C ALA A 62 1.76 -25.03 22.62
N GLU A 63 1.72 -26.27 22.13
CA GLU A 63 0.71 -27.28 22.48
C GLU A 63 1.00 -28.02 23.80
N THR A 64 2.26 -28.14 24.22
CA THR A 64 2.66 -28.78 25.48
C THR A 64 3.82 -27.99 26.07
N TRP A 65 3.52 -27.11 27.03
CA TRP A 65 4.51 -26.21 27.60
C TRP A 65 4.72 -26.55 29.08
N ARG A 66 5.97 -26.68 29.51
CA ARG A 66 6.35 -26.89 30.91
C ARG A 66 7.50 -25.97 31.29
N ALA A 67 7.51 -25.45 32.52
CA ALA A 67 8.55 -24.64 33.11
C ALA A 67 8.84 -25.09 34.56
N ALA A 68 10.12 -25.09 34.96
CA ALA A 68 10.54 -25.37 36.33
C ALA A 68 11.25 -24.16 36.94
N PHE A 69 10.94 -23.84 38.20
CA PHE A 69 11.45 -22.68 38.93
C PHE A 69 12.04 -23.10 40.27
N ASP A 70 13.23 -22.58 40.57
CA ASP A 70 13.91 -22.80 41.84
C ASP A 70 13.30 -21.91 42.92
N TRP A 71 12.66 -22.50 43.93
CA TRP A 71 12.03 -21.78 45.04
C TRP A 71 12.72 -22.15 46.36
N PRO A 72 13.48 -21.24 46.97
CA PRO A 72 14.22 -21.55 48.20
C PRO A 72 13.36 -21.45 49.48
N GLY A 73 12.04 -21.26 49.38
CA GLY A 73 11.14 -21.05 50.52
C GLY A 73 10.24 -22.25 50.82
N ASP A 74 9.46 -22.18 51.90
CA ASP A 74 8.40 -23.16 52.15
C ASP A 74 7.27 -22.94 51.13
N PRO A 75 6.76 -23.99 50.45
CA PRO A 75 5.59 -23.88 49.58
C PRO A 75 4.34 -23.37 50.31
N ALA A 76 4.30 -23.41 51.65
CA ALA A 76 3.21 -22.87 52.45
C ALA A 76 3.21 -21.34 52.52
N GLU A 77 4.33 -20.70 52.17
CA GLU A 77 4.42 -19.23 52.13
C GLU A 77 3.75 -18.63 50.90
N ILE A 78 3.48 -19.44 49.87
CA ILE A 78 2.93 -19.01 48.57
C ILE A 78 1.44 -18.69 48.74
N ILE A 79 1.06 -17.44 48.51
CA ILE A 79 -0.34 -16.98 48.57
C ILE A 79 -0.90 -16.71 47.18
N ALA A 80 -0.07 -16.21 46.26
CA ALA A 80 -0.42 -16.05 44.86
C ALA A 80 0.80 -16.31 43.98
N ALA A 81 0.56 -16.74 42.75
CA ALA A 81 1.59 -16.96 41.75
C ALA A 81 1.11 -16.41 40.42
N GLU A 82 1.97 -15.67 39.72
CA GLU A 82 1.69 -15.06 38.42
C GLU A 82 2.82 -15.42 37.45
N LEU A 83 2.46 -16.04 36.33
CA LEU A 83 3.38 -16.44 35.28
C LEU A 83 3.45 -15.37 34.18
N GLU A 84 4.65 -14.86 33.95
CA GLU A 84 4.95 -13.89 32.90
C GLU A 84 5.77 -14.54 31.78
N VAL A 85 5.34 -14.39 30.53
CA VAL A 85 6.06 -14.88 29.35
C VAL A 85 6.16 -13.76 28.30
N GLY A 86 7.38 -13.46 27.85
CA GLY A 86 7.61 -12.50 26.76
C GLY A 86 7.37 -11.03 27.10
N GLY A 87 7.16 -10.68 28.37
CA GLY A 87 6.94 -9.30 28.82
C GLY A 87 5.59 -8.71 28.41
N SER A 88 4.71 -9.50 27.77
CA SER A 88 3.42 -9.07 27.26
C SER A 88 2.25 -9.96 27.68
N VAL A 89 2.53 -11.14 28.22
CA VAL A 89 1.53 -12.11 28.67
C VAL A 89 1.77 -12.42 30.14
N ALA A 90 0.75 -12.18 30.96
CA ALA A 90 0.73 -12.45 32.40
C ALA A 90 -0.48 -13.33 32.73
N VAL A 91 -0.27 -14.40 33.50
CA VAL A 91 -1.30 -15.38 33.84
C VAL A 91 -1.27 -15.67 35.33
N ASP A 92 -2.39 -15.45 36.01
CA ASP A 92 -2.53 -15.84 37.42
C ASP A 92 -2.67 -17.35 37.55
N LEU A 93 -1.84 -17.94 38.42
CA LEU A 93 -1.81 -19.36 38.73
C LEU A 93 -2.50 -19.65 40.08
N PRO A 94 -3.19 -20.80 40.20
CA PRO A 94 -3.71 -21.28 41.48
C PRO A 94 -2.56 -21.72 42.41
N LEU A 95 -2.87 -22.22 43.61
CA LEU A 95 -1.88 -22.73 44.57
C LEU A 95 -1.41 -24.15 44.20
N PRO A 96 -0.18 -24.56 44.57
CA PRO A 96 0.38 -25.86 44.18
C PRO A 96 -0.15 -27.05 45.00
N ASP A 97 -0.46 -28.18 44.35
CA ASP A 97 -1.01 -29.41 44.99
C ASP A 97 0.07 -30.28 45.70
N ARG A 98 -0.31 -31.04 46.75
CA ARG A 98 0.58 -31.84 47.64
C ARG A 98 0.00 -33.24 47.91
N ARG A 99 0.35 -34.32 47.17
CA ARG A 99 -0.14 -35.70 47.49
C ARG A 99 0.91 -36.82 47.58
N ARG A 100 0.78 -37.65 48.64
CA ARG A 100 1.55 -38.86 49.03
C ARG A 100 0.67 -40.15 49.00
N ARG A 101 1.23 -41.30 48.62
CA ARG A 101 0.66 -42.69 48.63
C ARG A 101 1.15 -43.53 49.83
N ARG A 102 0.31 -44.41 50.47
CA ARG A 102 0.71 -45.79 50.94
C ARG A 102 -0.33 -46.66 51.73
N ARG A 103 -0.16 -48.00 51.60
CA ARG A 103 -0.51 -49.21 52.44
C ARG A 103 -1.78 -50.00 52.04
N LYS A 104 -1.83 -51.34 51.82
CA LYS A 104 -1.08 -52.61 52.11
C LYS A 104 -1.41 -53.37 53.43
N ARG A 105 -2.19 -54.46 53.23
CA ARG A 105 -2.21 -55.84 53.81
C ARG A 105 -2.59 -56.17 55.27
N THR A 106 -3.33 -57.28 55.31
CA THR A 106 -4.00 -58.15 56.30
C THR A 106 -3.07 -59.09 57.09
N ALA A 107 -3.60 -59.69 58.17
CA ALA A 107 -3.04 -60.79 58.99
C ALA A 107 -4.15 -61.88 59.26
N PRO A 108 -3.93 -62.99 60.03
CA PRO A 108 -3.93 -64.39 59.57
C PRO A 108 -5.06 -65.31 60.16
N GLU A 109 -5.15 -66.58 59.68
CA GLU A 109 -6.24 -67.58 59.88
C GLU A 109 -6.24 -68.43 61.20
N PRO A 110 -7.39 -69.02 61.62
CA PRO A 110 -7.52 -70.04 62.68
C PRO A 110 -7.91 -71.47 62.18
N GLY A 111 -7.78 -72.51 63.02
CA GLY A 111 -7.78 -73.96 62.67
C GLY A 111 -9.10 -74.68 62.32
N ASP A 112 -9.01 -76.01 62.07
CA ASP A 112 -9.97 -76.90 61.35
C ASP A 112 -11.48 -76.77 61.60
N GLU A 113 -11.94 -76.53 62.83
CA GLU A 113 -13.38 -76.33 63.11
C GLU A 113 -13.83 -74.90 62.79
N ALA A 114 -12.92 -73.94 62.97
CA ALA A 114 -13.05 -72.58 62.45
C ALA A 114 -13.02 -72.61 60.92
N LEU A 115 -12.14 -73.40 60.29
CA LEU A 115 -12.08 -73.58 58.84
C LEU A 115 -13.36 -74.23 58.27
N ARG A 116 -14.03 -75.12 59.01
CA ARG A 116 -15.34 -75.70 58.59
C ARG A 116 -16.46 -74.67 58.69
N ASN A 117 -16.54 -73.94 59.79
CA ASN A 117 -17.53 -72.86 59.96
C ASN A 117 -17.27 -71.71 58.97
N GLU A 118 -16.01 -71.39 58.71
CA GLU A 118 -15.55 -70.46 57.69
C GLU A 118 -15.85 -70.98 56.29
N SER A 119 -15.69 -72.27 56.02
CA SER A 119 -16.10 -72.87 54.73
C SER A 119 -17.61 -72.77 54.51
N VAL A 120 -18.43 -72.95 55.57
CA VAL A 120 -19.88 -72.76 55.49
C VAL A 120 -20.22 -71.28 55.29
N ALA A 121 -19.56 -70.38 56.02
CA ALA A 121 -19.75 -68.93 55.89
C ALA A 121 -19.31 -68.41 54.51
N LEU A 122 -18.17 -68.88 54.00
CA LEU A 122 -17.66 -68.56 52.66
C LEU A 122 -18.58 -69.11 51.58
N ARG A 123 -19.14 -70.31 51.74
CA ARG A 123 -20.16 -70.84 50.82
C ARG A 123 -21.42 -69.97 50.82
N ALA A 124 -21.90 -69.57 52.00
CA ALA A 124 -23.04 -68.65 52.10
C ALA A 124 -22.72 -67.26 51.50
N GLN A 125 -21.49 -66.77 51.66
CA GLN A 125 -21.02 -65.52 51.07
C GLN A 125 -20.89 -65.62 49.54
N VAL A 126 -20.40 -66.74 49.02
CA VAL A 126 -20.33 -67.01 47.57
C VAL A 126 -21.73 -67.05 46.97
N GLU A 127 -22.69 -67.69 47.62
CA GLU A 127 -24.08 -67.70 47.15
C GLU A 127 -24.72 -66.30 47.19
N ARG A 128 -24.45 -65.50 48.23
CA ARG A 128 -24.88 -64.10 48.29
C ARG A 128 -24.28 -63.26 47.15
N LEU A 129 -22.97 -63.37 46.93
CA LEU A 129 -22.27 -62.62 45.87
C LEU A 129 -22.73 -63.04 44.47
N ARG A 130 -23.05 -64.33 44.26
CA ARG A 130 -23.65 -64.82 43.01
C ARG A 130 -25.03 -64.22 42.77
N ALA A 131 -25.86 -64.13 43.80
CA ALA A 131 -27.16 -63.49 43.71
C ALA A 131 -27.06 -61.98 43.40
N GLU A 132 -26.10 -61.28 44.02
CA GLU A 132 -25.82 -59.86 43.75
C GLU A 132 -25.30 -59.62 42.33
N LEU A 133 -24.38 -60.47 41.85
CA LEU A 133 -23.89 -60.43 40.46
C LEU A 133 -25.03 -60.64 39.46
N ALA A 134 -25.86 -61.65 39.68
CA ALA A 134 -27.02 -61.89 38.81
C ALA A 134 -28.03 -60.72 38.86
N GLY A 135 -28.15 -60.03 39.99
CA GLY A 135 -28.95 -58.80 40.10
C GLY A 135 -28.36 -57.64 39.29
N ARG A 136 -27.04 -57.40 39.43
CA ARG A 136 -26.29 -56.39 38.69
C ARG A 136 -26.29 -56.65 37.18
N GLU A 137 -26.19 -57.90 36.76
CA GLU A 137 -26.26 -58.29 35.36
C GLU A 137 -27.65 -58.02 34.77
N ARG A 138 -28.71 -58.33 35.52
CA ARG A 138 -30.08 -57.97 35.11
C ARG A 138 -30.28 -56.46 35.03
N GLU A 139 -29.77 -55.70 36.00
CA GLU A 139 -29.83 -54.24 36.01
C GLU A 139 -29.02 -53.66 34.83
N SER A 140 -27.83 -54.17 34.55
CA SER A 140 -27.03 -53.77 33.40
C SER A 140 -27.71 -54.13 32.08
N MET A 141 -28.39 -55.27 32.00
CA MET A 141 -29.15 -55.67 30.83
C MET A 141 -30.38 -54.79 30.64
N GLN A 142 -31.06 -54.40 31.72
CA GLN A 142 -32.17 -53.46 31.70
C GLN A 142 -31.73 -52.05 31.31
N LEU A 143 -30.62 -51.54 31.84
CA LEU A 143 -30.07 -50.24 31.47
C LEU A 143 -29.59 -50.21 30.01
N ARG A 144 -28.99 -51.29 29.52
CA ARG A 144 -28.65 -51.44 28.10
C ARG A 144 -29.89 -51.49 27.22
N ALA A 145 -30.90 -52.28 27.61
CA ALA A 145 -32.17 -52.31 26.90
C ALA A 145 -32.86 -50.94 26.92
N GLN A 146 -32.78 -50.17 28.01
CA GLN A 146 -33.31 -48.80 28.07
C GLN A 146 -32.52 -47.82 27.19
N LEU A 147 -31.21 -48.01 27.02
CA LEU A 147 -30.40 -47.22 26.09
C LEU A 147 -30.68 -47.59 24.63
N ASP A 148 -30.94 -48.87 24.34
CA ASP A 148 -31.29 -49.36 23.00
C ASP A 148 -32.75 -49.04 22.63
N ASP A 149 -33.66 -49.01 23.61
CA ASP A 149 -35.10 -48.73 23.48
C ASP A 149 -35.41 -47.23 23.68
N GLN A 150 -34.42 -46.40 24.02
CA GLN A 150 -34.48 -44.99 23.68
C GLN A 150 -34.34 -44.91 22.16
N PRO A 151 -35.43 -44.67 21.40
CA PRO A 151 -35.28 -44.42 19.97
C PRO A 151 -34.33 -43.25 19.87
N GLY A 152 -33.19 -43.46 19.22
CA GLY A 152 -32.21 -42.41 19.07
C GLY A 152 -32.93 -41.16 18.56
N GLU A 153 -32.85 -40.06 19.32
CA GLU A 153 -33.16 -38.71 18.83
C GLU A 153 -32.14 -38.28 17.75
N ALA A 154 -31.18 -39.16 17.42
CA ALA A 154 -30.13 -38.99 16.44
C ALA A 154 -30.59 -38.74 14.97
N PRO A 155 -31.58 -39.44 14.38
CA PRO A 155 -31.90 -39.25 12.96
C PRO A 155 -32.62 -37.92 12.67
N GLY A 156 -33.24 -37.30 13.68
CA GLY A 156 -33.82 -35.95 13.58
C GLY A 156 -32.79 -34.85 13.87
N ALA A 157 -31.95 -35.06 14.90
CA ALA A 157 -30.89 -34.13 15.27
C ALA A 157 -29.79 -34.01 14.18
N ASP A 158 -29.45 -35.11 13.49
CA ASP A 158 -28.48 -35.08 12.37
C ASP A 158 -29.05 -34.35 11.14
N ALA A 159 -30.37 -34.46 10.90
CA ALA A 159 -31.05 -33.74 9.82
C ALA A 159 -31.23 -32.24 10.13
N GLU A 160 -31.58 -31.89 11.37
CA GLU A 160 -31.65 -30.49 11.84
C GLU A 160 -30.27 -29.85 11.97
N ALA A 161 -29.22 -30.61 12.30
CA ALA A 161 -27.84 -30.13 12.30
C ALA A 161 -27.28 -30.01 10.87
N GLY A 162 -27.76 -30.79 9.90
CA GLY A 162 -27.32 -30.76 8.50
C GLY A 162 -27.84 -29.55 7.69
N ALA A 163 -29.04 -29.07 7.99
CA ALA A 163 -29.63 -27.91 7.32
C ALA A 163 -28.81 -26.61 7.47
N PRO A 164 -28.37 -26.18 8.68
CA PRO A 164 -27.55 -24.98 8.84
C PRO A 164 -26.15 -25.16 8.25
N THR A 165 -25.58 -26.38 8.21
CA THR A 165 -24.29 -26.62 7.54
C THR A 165 -24.39 -26.41 6.04
N VAL A 166 -25.44 -26.94 5.40
CA VAL A 166 -25.69 -26.70 3.96
C VAL A 166 -25.91 -25.22 3.67
N GLU A 167 -26.61 -24.50 4.56
CA GLU A 167 -26.80 -23.05 4.41
C GLU A 167 -25.50 -22.27 4.60
N ILE A 168 -24.66 -22.64 5.56
CA ILE A 168 -23.32 -22.06 5.77
C ILE A 168 -22.43 -22.31 4.54
N GLU A 169 -22.43 -23.50 3.98
CA GLU A 169 -21.67 -23.84 2.76
C GLU A 169 -22.17 -23.04 1.54
N ARG A 170 -23.50 -22.86 1.41
CA ARG A 170 -24.11 -22.04 0.37
C ARG A 170 -23.68 -20.57 0.51
N LEU A 171 -23.81 -20.01 1.71
CA LEU A 171 -23.44 -18.62 2.00
C LEU A 171 -21.92 -18.41 1.86
N ALA A 172 -21.09 -19.38 2.23
CA ALA A 172 -19.65 -19.32 2.03
C ALA A 172 -19.28 -19.31 0.54
N SER A 173 -19.97 -20.13 -0.27
CA SER A 173 -19.80 -20.15 -1.73
C SER A 173 -20.25 -18.83 -2.37
N GLU A 174 -21.38 -18.28 -1.93
CA GLU A 174 -21.89 -16.98 -2.37
C GLU A 174 -20.94 -15.84 -1.98
N HIS A 175 -20.43 -15.84 -0.74
CA HIS A 175 -19.44 -14.86 -0.29
C HIS A 175 -18.14 -14.94 -1.11
N LEU A 176 -17.68 -16.15 -1.43
CA LEU A 176 -16.51 -16.33 -2.30
C LEU A 176 -16.77 -15.77 -3.70
N GLN A 177 -17.93 -16.05 -4.30
CA GLN A 177 -18.32 -15.52 -5.61
C GLN A 177 -18.34 -13.98 -5.61
N LEU A 178 -19.01 -13.38 -4.63
CA LEU A 178 -19.06 -11.92 -4.49
C LEU A 178 -17.68 -11.31 -4.26
N THR A 179 -16.81 -11.98 -3.50
CA THR A 179 -15.43 -11.53 -3.28
C THR A 179 -14.65 -11.53 -4.59
N THR A 180 -14.75 -12.61 -5.38
CA THR A 180 -14.07 -12.68 -6.69
C THR A 180 -14.62 -11.66 -7.68
N GLU A 181 -15.92 -11.37 -7.64
CA GLU A 181 -16.53 -10.36 -8.49
C GLU A 181 -16.09 -8.94 -8.09
N LEU A 182 -16.01 -8.66 -6.79
CA LEU A 182 -15.48 -7.39 -6.29
C LEU A 182 -14.03 -7.18 -6.70
N GLU A 183 -13.19 -8.21 -6.63
CA GLU A 183 -11.79 -8.15 -7.09
C GLU A 183 -11.71 -7.89 -8.59
N ARG A 184 -12.54 -8.56 -9.39
CA ARG A 184 -12.63 -8.33 -10.85
C ARG A 184 -13.03 -6.89 -11.16
N LEU A 185 -14.11 -6.41 -10.55
CA LEU A 185 -14.62 -5.04 -10.75
C LEU A 185 -13.61 -3.98 -10.27
N ALA A 186 -12.90 -4.25 -9.17
CA ALA A 186 -11.83 -3.37 -8.71
C ALA A 186 -10.68 -3.32 -9.73
N GLY A 187 -10.29 -4.46 -10.30
CA GLY A 187 -9.30 -4.54 -11.38
C GLY A 187 -9.73 -3.76 -12.63
N GLU A 188 -10.97 -3.92 -13.06
CA GLU A 188 -11.53 -3.17 -14.21
C GLU A 188 -11.59 -1.67 -13.95
N ARG A 189 -11.98 -1.25 -12.74
CA ARG A 189 -11.96 0.15 -12.33
C ARG A 189 -10.54 0.72 -12.35
N ASP A 190 -9.57 -0.03 -11.84
CA ASP A 190 -8.19 0.44 -11.76
C ASP A 190 -7.56 0.51 -13.17
N GLN A 191 -7.88 -0.45 -14.05
CA GLN A 191 -7.49 -0.43 -15.45
C GLN A 191 -8.08 0.79 -16.19
N THR A 192 -9.40 0.98 -16.12
CA THR A 192 -10.07 2.12 -16.76
C THR A 192 -9.54 3.46 -16.24
N ARG A 193 -9.24 3.55 -14.94
CA ARG A 193 -8.62 4.74 -14.35
C ARG A 193 -7.21 4.98 -14.89
N ALA A 194 -6.41 3.93 -15.07
CA ALA A 194 -5.07 4.04 -15.64
C ALA A 194 -5.13 4.47 -17.12
N GLU A 195 -6.06 3.91 -17.90
CA GLU A 195 -6.29 4.28 -19.30
C GLU A 195 -6.70 5.75 -19.44
N LEU A 196 -7.66 6.19 -18.61
CA LEU A 196 -8.09 7.60 -18.60
C LEU A 196 -6.97 8.54 -18.16
N ALA A 197 -6.15 8.15 -17.17
CA ALA A 197 -5.02 8.96 -16.73
C ALA A 197 -3.98 9.13 -17.85
N ALA A 198 -3.64 8.04 -18.55
CA ALA A 198 -2.71 8.08 -19.68
C ALA A 198 -3.26 8.93 -20.84
N GLU A 199 -4.57 8.86 -21.12
CA GLU A 199 -5.20 9.67 -22.15
C GLU A 199 -5.21 11.17 -21.79
N ILE A 200 -5.46 11.50 -20.52
CA ILE A 200 -5.37 12.89 -20.03
C ILE A 200 -3.95 13.42 -20.19
N GLU A 201 -2.92 12.65 -19.81
CA GLU A 201 -1.52 13.03 -19.96
C GLU A 201 -1.15 13.25 -21.44
N ARG A 202 -1.60 12.35 -22.33
CA ARG A 202 -1.42 12.48 -23.77
C ARG A 202 -2.03 13.77 -24.31
N LEU A 203 -3.30 14.04 -24.00
CA LEU A 203 -4.01 15.23 -24.45
C LEU A 203 -3.42 16.53 -23.89
N GLN A 204 -2.94 16.51 -22.65
CA GLN A 204 -2.22 17.63 -22.05
C GLN A 204 -0.92 17.92 -22.81
N GLY A 205 -0.12 16.89 -23.10
CA GLY A 205 1.10 17.03 -23.89
C GLY A 205 0.84 17.57 -25.31
N GLU A 206 -0.23 17.10 -25.96
CA GLU A 206 -0.63 17.62 -27.28
C GLU A 206 -1.08 19.09 -27.21
N SER A 207 -1.83 19.47 -26.18
CA SER A 207 -2.26 20.85 -25.96
C SER A 207 -1.06 21.78 -25.70
N GLU A 208 -0.08 21.33 -24.91
CA GLU A 208 1.14 22.10 -24.64
C GLU A 208 1.97 22.27 -25.91
N ALA A 209 2.17 21.19 -26.69
CA ALA A 209 2.88 21.24 -27.96
C ALA A 209 2.20 22.17 -28.97
N ALA A 210 0.87 22.09 -29.09
CA ALA A 210 0.09 23.00 -29.93
C ALA A 210 0.19 24.46 -29.46
N GLY A 211 0.21 24.70 -28.14
CA GLY A 211 0.41 26.02 -27.57
C GLY A 211 1.76 26.63 -27.94
N VAL A 212 2.84 25.85 -27.83
CA VAL A 212 4.19 26.28 -28.23
C VAL A 212 4.26 26.60 -29.73
N GLU A 213 3.64 25.77 -30.58
CA GLU A 213 3.62 26.00 -32.03
C GLU A 213 2.81 27.25 -32.39
N LEU A 214 1.68 27.51 -31.73
CA LEU A 214 0.91 28.74 -31.93
C LEU A 214 1.71 30.00 -31.56
N GLU A 215 2.44 29.98 -30.45
CA GLU A 215 3.32 31.10 -30.08
C GLU A 215 4.46 31.31 -31.09
N ARG A 216 5.04 30.21 -31.59
CA ARG A 216 6.06 30.26 -32.65
C ARG A 216 5.50 30.90 -33.93
N LEU A 217 4.31 30.49 -34.35
CA LEU A 217 3.65 31.03 -35.55
C LEU A 217 3.28 32.50 -35.37
N ARG A 218 2.78 32.90 -34.19
CA ARG A 218 2.50 34.30 -33.86
C ARG A 218 3.77 35.16 -33.91
N ALA A 219 4.88 34.67 -33.36
CA ALA A 219 6.16 35.37 -33.43
C ALA A 219 6.73 35.44 -34.87
N ALA A 220 6.44 34.45 -35.71
CA ALA A 220 6.79 34.50 -37.13
C ALA A 220 5.93 35.52 -37.88
N ASP A 221 4.63 35.58 -37.61
CA ASP A 221 3.69 36.53 -38.21
C ASP A 221 4.00 37.98 -37.80
N ALA A 222 4.31 38.22 -36.52
CA ALA A 222 4.73 39.55 -36.07
C ALA A 222 5.99 40.04 -36.80
N ARG A 223 6.98 39.16 -37.01
CA ARG A 223 8.21 39.49 -37.75
C ARG A 223 7.93 39.75 -39.23
N SER A 224 7.05 38.98 -39.87
CA SER A 224 6.70 39.21 -41.27
C SER A 224 5.92 40.52 -41.45
N GLN A 225 5.06 40.88 -40.50
CA GLN A 225 4.35 42.16 -40.48
C GLN A 225 5.32 43.34 -40.34
N GLU A 226 6.26 43.26 -39.39
CA GLU A 226 7.33 44.26 -39.22
C GLU A 226 8.13 44.44 -40.53
N GLN A 227 8.55 43.34 -41.16
CA GLN A 227 9.24 43.38 -42.45
C GLN A 227 8.39 44.03 -43.56
N LEU A 228 7.08 43.77 -43.60
CA LEU A 228 6.20 44.39 -44.58
C LEU A 228 6.07 45.90 -44.35
N ASP A 229 5.98 46.33 -43.10
CA ASP A 229 5.88 47.75 -42.76
C ASP A 229 7.20 48.49 -43.04
N ASP A 230 8.34 47.88 -42.73
CA ASP A 230 9.66 48.38 -43.12
C ASP A 230 9.80 48.54 -44.63
N LEU A 231 9.41 47.51 -45.40
CA LEU A 231 9.45 47.57 -46.87
C LEU A 231 8.51 48.63 -47.42
N ARG A 232 7.31 48.79 -46.85
CA ARG A 232 6.38 49.85 -47.24
C ARG A 232 6.97 51.23 -46.95
N GLY A 233 7.62 51.40 -45.80
CA GLY A 233 8.34 52.62 -45.44
C GLY A 233 9.44 52.95 -46.45
N ALA A 234 10.31 51.99 -46.75
CA ALA A 234 11.39 52.15 -47.72
C ALA A 234 10.88 52.49 -49.13
N ILE A 235 9.77 51.87 -49.57
CA ILE A 235 9.14 52.19 -50.85
C ILE A 235 8.59 53.63 -50.85
N ALA A 236 7.97 54.06 -49.75
CA ALA A 236 7.44 55.43 -49.63
C ALA A 236 8.57 56.47 -49.66
N GLU A 237 9.67 56.23 -48.94
CA GLU A 237 10.86 57.08 -48.95
C GLU A 237 11.49 57.16 -50.35
N ALA A 238 11.72 56.01 -50.98
CA ALA A 238 12.27 55.96 -52.33
C ALA A 238 11.36 56.67 -53.36
N ALA A 239 10.04 56.57 -53.20
CA ALA A 239 9.09 57.29 -54.06
C ALA A 239 9.18 58.81 -53.86
N ALA A 240 9.29 59.28 -52.63
CA ALA A 240 9.48 60.70 -52.32
C ALA A 240 10.81 61.23 -52.87
N GLU A 241 11.91 60.49 -52.69
CA GLU A 241 13.21 60.83 -53.27
C GLU A 241 13.14 60.90 -54.80
N ALA A 242 12.52 59.92 -55.45
CA ALA A 242 12.33 59.92 -56.90
C ALA A 242 11.48 61.11 -57.38
N GLU A 243 10.48 61.55 -56.61
CA GLU A 243 9.70 62.75 -56.91
C GLU A 243 10.55 64.02 -56.81
N THR A 244 11.28 64.20 -55.71
CA THR A 244 12.18 65.37 -55.57
C THR A 244 13.26 65.42 -56.65
N SER A 245 13.82 64.28 -57.03
CA SER A 245 14.79 64.16 -58.13
C SER A 245 14.19 64.55 -59.48
N ARG A 246 12.97 64.07 -59.78
CA ARG A 246 12.25 64.45 -61.01
C ARG A 246 11.93 65.94 -61.05
N ASP A 247 11.49 66.52 -59.94
CA ASP A 247 11.17 67.96 -59.88
C ASP A 247 12.42 68.82 -60.05
N ARG A 248 13.54 68.40 -59.46
CA ARG A 248 14.85 69.03 -59.70
C ARG A 248 15.25 68.96 -61.16
N GLN A 249 15.20 67.78 -61.77
CA GLN A 249 15.52 67.59 -63.19
C GLN A 249 14.60 68.43 -64.10
N ARG A 250 13.31 68.54 -63.78
CA ARG A 250 12.37 69.40 -64.52
C ARG A 250 12.74 70.87 -64.41
N ALA A 251 13.11 71.34 -63.21
CA ALA A 251 13.54 72.72 -63.00
C ALA A 251 14.84 73.03 -63.77
N GLU A 252 15.81 72.12 -63.73
CA GLU A 252 17.07 72.24 -64.48
C GLU A 252 16.82 72.26 -66.00
N LEU A 253 15.96 71.38 -66.53
CA LEU A 253 15.57 71.39 -67.94
C LEU A 253 14.86 72.69 -68.34
N ALA A 254 13.97 73.22 -67.50
CA ALA A 254 13.29 74.49 -67.75
C ALA A 254 14.29 75.68 -67.77
N ALA A 255 15.28 75.68 -66.88
CA ALA A 255 16.33 76.69 -66.85
C ALA A 255 17.20 76.64 -68.12
N LEU A 256 17.66 75.45 -68.52
CA LEU A 256 18.43 75.26 -69.74
C LEU A 256 17.65 75.65 -71.01
N GLN A 257 16.35 75.38 -71.05
CA GLN A 257 15.48 75.84 -72.15
C GLN A 257 15.41 77.37 -72.21
N ALA A 258 15.26 78.04 -71.06
CA ALA A 258 15.24 79.50 -71.00
C ALA A 258 16.57 80.13 -71.43
N GLU A 259 17.70 79.54 -71.04
CA GLU A 259 19.04 79.93 -71.49
C GLU A 259 19.19 79.77 -73.01
N LEU A 260 18.82 78.60 -73.55
CA LEU A 260 18.88 78.33 -74.99
C LEU A 260 18.04 79.33 -75.79
N ASP A 261 16.85 79.69 -75.30
CA ASP A 261 15.99 80.69 -75.93
C ASP A 261 16.59 82.10 -75.86
N ALA A 262 17.26 82.45 -74.76
CA ALA A 262 17.99 83.71 -74.63
C ALA A 262 19.19 83.78 -75.59
N GLU A 263 19.99 82.72 -75.68
CA GLU A 263 21.11 82.62 -76.62
C GLU A 263 20.63 82.69 -78.07
N ARG A 264 19.54 81.99 -78.42
CA ARG A 264 18.93 82.07 -79.76
C ARG A 264 18.51 83.50 -80.11
N LYS A 265 17.88 84.21 -79.16
CA LYS A 265 17.53 85.63 -79.34
C LYS A 265 18.78 86.50 -79.52
N GLN A 266 19.84 86.24 -78.76
CA GLN A 266 21.12 86.95 -78.89
C GLN A 266 21.78 86.69 -80.25
N ILE A 267 21.84 85.44 -80.72
CA ILE A 267 22.35 85.08 -82.05
C ILE A 267 21.54 85.79 -83.13
N ALA A 268 20.20 85.77 -83.02
CA ALA A 268 19.33 86.46 -83.97
C ALA A 268 19.63 87.98 -84.01
N ARG A 269 19.81 88.61 -82.84
CA ARG A 269 20.20 90.02 -82.74
C ARG A 269 21.57 90.29 -83.37
N LEU A 270 22.59 89.52 -83.02
CA LEU A 270 23.94 89.67 -83.56
C LEU A 270 23.98 89.47 -85.09
N ASN A 271 23.17 88.55 -85.62
CA ASN A 271 23.05 88.35 -87.06
C ASN A 271 22.43 89.56 -87.76
N VAL A 272 21.42 90.21 -87.15
CA VAL A 272 20.88 91.48 -87.66
C VAL A 272 21.95 92.57 -87.63
N GLU A 273 22.67 92.74 -86.52
CA GLU A 273 23.75 93.73 -86.39
C GLU A 273 24.88 93.49 -87.41
N LEU A 274 25.24 92.23 -87.70
CA LEU A 274 26.20 91.88 -88.74
C LEU A 274 25.70 92.20 -90.15
N ALA A 275 24.42 91.96 -90.43
CA ALA A 275 23.80 92.29 -91.72
C ALA A 275 23.72 93.81 -91.96
N GLU A 276 23.52 94.60 -90.90
CA GLU A 276 23.48 96.06 -90.95
C GLU A 276 24.88 96.71 -91.03
N ARG A 277 25.95 95.93 -90.78
CA ARG A 277 27.32 96.43 -90.84
C ARG A 277 27.68 96.78 -92.30
N PRO A 278 28.07 98.03 -92.61
CA PRO A 278 28.36 98.43 -93.99
C PRO A 278 29.54 97.61 -94.53
N ALA A 279 29.40 97.14 -95.77
CA ALA A 279 30.44 96.42 -96.48
C ALA A 279 31.75 97.22 -96.39
N LEU A 280 32.81 96.58 -95.89
CA LEU A 280 34.17 97.13 -95.96
C LEU A 280 34.40 97.58 -97.41
N PRO A 281 34.86 98.81 -97.66
CA PRO A 281 35.15 99.27 -99.01
C PRO A 281 36.10 98.24 -99.65
N PRO A 282 35.89 97.86 -100.93
CA PRO A 282 36.76 96.92 -101.60
C PRO A 282 38.22 97.41 -101.45
N PRO A 283 39.20 96.50 -101.27
CA PRO A 283 40.59 96.91 -101.17
C PRO A 283 40.89 97.79 -102.37
N ALA A 284 41.39 99.00 -102.12
CA ALA A 284 41.72 99.96 -103.17
C ALA A 284 42.62 99.25 -104.19
N THR A 285 42.07 98.97 -105.37
CA THR A 285 42.87 98.49 -106.49
C THR A 285 43.88 99.59 -106.80
N GLU A 286 45.15 99.22 -106.74
CA GLU A 286 46.34 100.07 -106.86
C GLU A 286 46.54 100.56 -108.31
N SER A 287 45.48 101.03 -108.97
CA SER A 287 45.46 101.26 -110.42
C SER A 287 45.38 102.73 -110.85
N ALA A 288 45.55 103.70 -109.93
CA ALA A 288 45.41 105.13 -110.27
C ALA A 288 46.54 106.08 -109.76
N ARG A 289 47.76 105.57 -109.54
CA ARG A 289 48.96 106.42 -109.34
C ARG A 289 50.15 105.96 -110.17
N ARG A 290 50.10 106.18 -111.48
CA ARG A 290 51.28 106.42 -112.35
C ARG A 290 50.82 106.98 -113.70
N ALA A 291 50.41 108.24 -113.68
CA ALA A 291 50.34 109.09 -114.87
C ALA A 291 50.57 110.54 -114.40
N ALA A 292 51.80 110.79 -113.95
CA ALA A 292 52.50 112.08 -113.93
C ALA A 292 53.96 111.77 -113.56
#